data_AF-A0A8C3L5P3-F1
#
_entry.id   AF-A0A8C3L5P3-F1
#
_cell.length_a   1.000
_cell.length_b   1.000
_cell.length_c   1.000
_cell.angle_alpha   90.00
_cell.angle_beta   90.00
_cell.angle_gamma   90.00
#
_symmetry.space_group_name_H-M   'P 1'
#
loop_
_entity.id
_entity.type
_entity.pdbx_description
1 polymer ?
#
loop_
_entity_poly.entity_id
_entity_poly.type
_entity_poly.pdbx_seq_one_letter_code
_entity_poly.pdbx_strand_id
1 'polypeptide(L)'
;PYIARLAFSEKKPCPLCPEEKFKACYGHKLHRHLQNLHWKISVEFEGYRMCICHLPCRIAKPNFVADQTFSKMGAHYHCIICSATITRRTDMIGHINRHVNKGETESRFITAPAPKSSCEVLKEADTDVQVLPNYFTPQKTDSYFNPKMKLNRQLIFCALAVLAEERKPIECLDAFGATGIMGLQWAKHLRSSVKVTINDCNENSVTMIQENCHLNKMKVKVNTKKEDNYEGIGDGEENADTIEVTKMDANVIMHLRSFDFIHLDPFGTSVNYLDSAFRNVRNLGIVSLTSTDISSLYAKAQHVALRHYGCNIVRTEYYKELAARTVIAAVARSAARCNKGIEVLLAVALEHFVLVVVRVLRGPSPADDSVKKIRYLIHCQWCEERIFQKEGNMVEENPYQQLPCDCHGSMPGRTAVVLGPLWSGALFNTGFLRRMLFEAVQYGLDEVQPLLKTVVCEAECTTSKNFSIHSPSDENKQEECGVYIKTPDMLAESDVVPGKRKNNEMMRNATKRQKTDNSAEHPAFYYNIHRHSIKGMNMPKLNKFLNYLSEAGYRVSRTHFDPMGVRTNAPLAQFKTVLMKHSTPTYAGGQTEGPLHLTEDVQVGDQLSVSSTLEWAGCHLPDQVARGSV
;
A
#
# COMPACT_ATOMS: atom_id res chain seq x y z
N PRO A 1 21.60 -14.71 10.29
CA PRO A 1 20.71 -13.55 10.55
C PRO A 1 19.41 -13.85 11.34
N TYR A 2 18.96 -15.12 11.49
CA TYR A 2 17.69 -15.48 12.15
C TYR A 2 17.75 -15.70 13.68
N ILE A 3 18.90 -15.53 14.33
CA ILE A 3 19.11 -15.95 15.73
C ILE A 3 19.30 -14.76 16.68
N ALA A 4 19.37 -13.53 16.15
CA ALA A 4 19.62 -12.33 16.95
C ALA A 4 18.36 -11.71 17.58
N ARG A 5 17.17 -12.33 17.41
CA ARG A 5 15.91 -11.87 18.01
C ARG A 5 15.10 -13.04 18.56
N LEU A 6 15.64 -13.74 19.56
CA LEU A 6 14.95 -14.84 20.23
C LEU A 6 14.43 -14.36 21.59
N ALA A 7 13.11 -14.40 21.77
CA ALA A 7 12.45 -14.19 23.05
C ALA A 7 13.01 -15.15 24.12
N PHE A 8 13.25 -14.62 25.32
CA PHE A 8 14.01 -15.28 26.38
C PHE A 8 13.27 -16.39 27.14
N SER A 9 12.01 -16.71 26.81
CA SER A 9 11.13 -17.54 27.66
C SER A 9 10.95 -19.01 27.25
N GLU A 10 11.37 -19.44 26.06
CA GLU A 10 11.15 -20.84 25.60
C GLU A 10 12.45 -21.64 25.43
N LYS A 11 12.42 -22.93 25.82
CA LYS A 11 13.50 -23.89 25.56
C LYS A 11 13.41 -24.37 24.10
N LYS A 12 14.50 -24.26 23.33
CA LYS A 12 14.53 -24.60 21.91
C LYS A 12 15.64 -25.62 21.60
N PRO A 13 15.40 -26.63 20.74
CA PRO A 13 16.43 -27.57 20.30
C PRO A 13 17.39 -26.92 19.28
N CYS A 14 18.51 -27.58 19.01
CA CYS A 14 19.42 -27.16 17.94
C CYS A 14 18.91 -27.73 16.60
N PRO A 15 18.73 -26.91 15.55
CA PRO A 15 18.22 -27.37 14.26
C PRO A 15 19.22 -28.22 13.45
N LEU A 16 20.46 -28.38 13.94
CA LEU A 16 21.54 -29.06 13.24
C LEU A 16 22.13 -30.23 14.04
N CYS A 17 21.58 -30.54 15.22
CA CYS A 17 22.02 -31.63 16.07
C CYS A 17 20.82 -32.49 16.50
N PRO A 18 20.99 -33.82 16.65
CA PRO A 18 20.00 -34.66 17.31
C PRO A 18 19.91 -34.29 18.80
N GLU A 19 18.79 -34.63 19.44
CA GLU A 19 18.57 -34.35 20.87
C GLU A 19 19.66 -34.95 21.77
N GLU A 20 20.25 -36.07 21.35
CA GLU A 20 21.39 -36.72 21.99
C GLU A 20 22.63 -35.81 22.10
N LYS A 21 22.86 -34.95 21.11
CA LYS A 21 23.98 -34.00 21.06
C LYS A 21 23.65 -32.64 21.67
N PHE A 22 22.39 -32.22 21.61
CA PHE A 22 21.96 -30.96 22.20
C PHE A 22 20.50 -31.03 22.65
N LYS A 23 20.28 -31.08 23.96
CA LYS A 23 18.94 -30.99 24.56
C LYS A 23 18.41 -29.55 24.50
N ALA A 24 17.10 -29.41 24.27
CA ALA A 24 16.45 -28.11 24.18
C ALA A 24 16.73 -27.22 25.41
N CYS A 25 17.25 -26.01 25.15
CA CYS A 25 17.72 -25.08 26.18
C CYS A 25 17.27 -23.65 25.87
N TYR A 26 17.40 -22.75 26.85
CA TYR A 26 17.14 -21.32 26.68
C TYR A 26 18.05 -20.68 25.60
N GLY A 27 17.55 -19.62 24.96
CA GLY A 27 18.14 -19.01 23.77
C GLY A 27 19.63 -18.66 23.87
N HIS A 28 20.12 -18.22 25.03
CA HIS A 28 21.55 -17.90 25.22
C HIS A 28 22.47 -19.14 25.11
N LYS A 29 22.05 -20.30 25.62
CA LYS A 29 22.81 -21.55 25.52
C LYS A 29 22.79 -22.09 24.08
N LEU A 30 21.64 -21.98 23.40
CA LEU A 30 21.51 -22.35 22.00
C LEU A 30 22.39 -21.48 21.10
N HIS A 31 22.40 -20.16 21.32
CA HIS A 31 23.25 -19.24 20.56
C HIS A 31 24.74 -19.58 20.72
N ARG A 32 25.19 -19.80 21.96
CA ARG A 32 26.58 -20.21 22.24
C ARG A 32 26.92 -21.56 21.59
N HIS A 33 26.00 -22.51 21.59
CA HIS A 33 26.18 -23.81 20.93
C HIS A 33 26.32 -23.66 19.40
N LEU A 34 25.43 -22.89 18.77
CA LEU A 34 25.48 -22.64 17.33
C LEU A 34 26.76 -21.91 16.92
N GLN A 35 27.19 -20.93 17.71
CA GLN A 35 28.43 -20.19 17.46
C GLN A 35 29.65 -21.10 17.55
N ASN A 36 29.75 -21.92 18.60
CA ASN A 36 30.95 -22.70 18.87
C ASN A 36 31.07 -23.97 18.02
N LEU A 37 29.93 -24.61 17.67
CA LEU A 37 29.92 -25.89 16.96
C LEU A 37 29.60 -25.74 15.47
N HIS A 38 28.64 -24.89 15.10
CA HIS A 38 28.12 -24.87 13.73
C HIS A 38 28.69 -23.72 12.89
N TRP A 39 28.78 -22.51 13.46
CA TRP A 39 29.28 -21.33 12.78
C TRP A 39 30.81 -21.27 12.75
N LYS A 40 31.48 -21.73 13.81
CA LYS A 40 32.96 -21.71 13.86
C LYS A 40 33.61 -22.47 12.70
N ILE A 41 32.96 -23.52 12.22
CA ILE A 41 33.49 -24.41 11.18
C ILE A 41 32.69 -24.38 9.87
N SER A 42 31.84 -23.38 9.67
CA SER A 42 31.08 -23.24 8.43
C SER A 42 31.95 -22.89 7.22
N VAL A 43 31.37 -23.09 6.04
CA VAL A 43 31.89 -22.58 4.76
C VAL A 43 30.96 -21.46 4.28
N GLU A 44 31.53 -20.35 3.82
CA GLU A 44 30.77 -19.19 3.36
C GLU A 44 30.83 -19.10 1.83
N PHE A 45 29.68 -18.80 1.21
CA PHE A 45 29.55 -18.62 -0.24
C PHE A 45 28.43 -17.61 -0.52
N GLU A 46 28.71 -16.53 -1.26
CA GLU A 46 27.75 -15.49 -1.66
C GLU A 46 26.84 -14.98 -0.52
N GLY A 47 27.40 -14.77 0.68
CA GLY A 47 26.65 -14.31 1.85
C GLY A 47 25.84 -15.39 2.59
N TYR A 48 25.83 -16.64 2.09
CA TYR A 48 25.29 -17.80 2.78
C TYR A 48 26.36 -18.53 3.59
N ARG A 49 25.94 -19.13 4.72
CA ARG A 49 26.81 -19.88 5.62
C ARG A 49 26.37 -21.33 5.72
N MET A 50 27.15 -22.22 5.10
CA MET A 50 26.93 -23.66 5.07
C MET A 50 27.53 -24.27 6.34
N CYS A 51 26.67 -24.47 7.33
CA CYS A 51 27.05 -24.98 8.65
C CYS A 51 27.21 -26.51 8.64
N ILE A 52 28.02 -27.04 9.55
CA ILE A 52 28.07 -28.49 9.75
C ILE A 52 26.73 -28.99 10.31
N CYS A 53 26.26 -30.14 9.86
CA CYS A 53 25.07 -30.83 10.29
C CYS A 53 25.46 -32.15 10.96
N HIS A 54 24.79 -32.46 12.07
CA HIS A 54 24.95 -33.70 12.82
C HIS A 54 23.67 -34.55 12.84
N LEU A 55 22.63 -34.12 12.15
CA LEU A 55 21.40 -34.90 11.99
C LEU A 55 21.65 -36.13 11.11
N PRO A 56 20.84 -37.18 11.23
CA PRO A 56 20.92 -38.35 10.36
C PRO A 56 20.35 -38.04 8.97
N CYS A 57 21.06 -37.25 8.16
CA CYS A 57 20.66 -36.90 6.81
C CYS A 57 20.91 -38.08 5.84
N ARG A 58 19.95 -38.36 4.95
CA ARG A 58 20.03 -39.43 3.95
C ARG A 58 20.76 -38.97 2.70
N ILE A 59 21.51 -39.87 2.05
CA ILE A 59 22.00 -39.67 0.67
C ILE A 59 20.97 -40.28 -0.27
N ALA A 60 20.46 -39.49 -1.24
CA ALA A 60 19.81 -40.06 -2.41
C ALA A 60 20.91 -40.54 -3.37
N LYS A 61 21.23 -41.84 -3.37
CA LYS A 61 21.99 -42.46 -4.47
C LYS A 61 20.99 -43.05 -5.46
N PRO A 62 21.09 -42.75 -6.77
CA PRO A 62 20.38 -43.51 -7.78
C PRO A 62 21.13 -44.84 -8.01
N ASN A 63 20.37 -45.94 -7.94
CA ASN A 63 20.71 -47.31 -8.37
C ASN A 63 21.78 -48.08 -7.56
N PHE A 64 21.35 -49.10 -6.80
CA PHE A 64 21.71 -50.52 -6.96
C PHE A 64 20.95 -51.35 -5.90
N VAL A 65 20.40 -52.50 -6.30
CA VAL A 65 19.73 -53.48 -5.44
C VAL A 65 20.80 -54.31 -4.72
N ALA A 66 20.98 -54.11 -3.41
CA ALA A 66 21.49 -55.08 -2.43
C ALA A 66 21.58 -54.43 -1.03
N ASP A 67 21.06 -55.14 -0.02
CA ASP A 67 21.20 -54.95 1.43
C ASP A 67 21.47 -53.53 1.97
N GLN A 68 20.42 -52.88 2.50
CA GLN A 68 20.54 -51.60 3.22
C GLN A 68 21.13 -51.80 4.62
N THR A 69 22.45 -51.92 4.70
CA THR A 69 23.15 -51.65 5.97
C THR A 69 23.20 -50.13 6.19
N PHE A 70 22.41 -49.64 7.15
CA PHE A 70 22.39 -48.22 7.53
C PHE A 70 23.74 -47.79 8.11
N SER A 71 24.63 -47.24 7.29
CA SER A 71 25.81 -46.54 7.80
C SER A 71 25.37 -45.20 8.41
N LYS A 72 25.39 -45.07 9.74
CA LYS A 72 25.20 -43.78 10.42
C LYS A 72 26.24 -42.80 9.89
N MET A 73 25.79 -41.82 9.11
CA MET A 73 26.67 -40.77 8.59
C MET A 73 27.13 -39.89 9.74
N GLY A 74 28.43 -39.60 9.80
CA GLY A 74 28.98 -38.62 10.74
C GLY A 74 28.56 -37.18 10.40
N ALA A 75 29.22 -36.23 11.06
CA ALA A 75 29.04 -34.81 10.79
C ALA A 75 29.33 -34.49 9.31
N HIS A 76 28.50 -33.65 8.67
CA HIS A 76 28.60 -33.35 7.24
C HIS A 76 28.08 -31.95 6.90
N TYR A 77 28.31 -31.50 5.68
CA TYR A 77 27.88 -30.23 5.11
C TYR A 77 26.94 -30.51 3.94
N HIS A 78 25.95 -29.63 3.73
CA HIS A 78 25.07 -29.69 2.57
C HIS A 78 25.45 -28.61 1.58
N CYS A 79 25.66 -28.99 0.32
CA CYS A 79 25.90 -28.03 -0.75
C CYS A 79 24.59 -27.32 -1.12
N ILE A 80 24.54 -25.99 -1.06
CA ILE A 80 23.33 -25.24 -1.44
C ILE A 80 23.11 -25.20 -2.95
N ILE A 81 24.15 -25.52 -3.74
CA ILE A 81 24.11 -25.47 -5.22
C ILE A 81 23.60 -26.81 -5.79
N CYS A 82 24.09 -27.94 -5.29
CA CYS A 82 23.74 -29.27 -5.82
C CYS A 82 23.22 -30.28 -4.80
N SER A 83 22.99 -29.88 -3.55
CA SER A 83 22.52 -30.73 -2.45
C SER A 83 23.45 -31.89 -2.06
N ALA A 84 24.69 -31.93 -2.59
CA ALA A 84 25.66 -32.94 -2.19
C ALA A 84 25.99 -32.85 -0.69
N THR A 85 26.04 -34.03 -0.06
CA THR A 85 26.45 -34.15 1.34
C THR A 85 27.95 -34.45 1.41
N ILE A 86 28.70 -33.58 2.07
CA ILE A 86 30.17 -33.63 2.11
C ILE A 86 30.64 -33.67 3.56
N THR A 87 31.48 -34.64 3.93
CA THR A 87 31.84 -34.86 5.35
C THR A 87 32.95 -33.95 5.86
N ARG A 88 33.82 -33.44 4.98
CA ARG A 88 34.97 -32.61 5.34
C ARG A 88 34.81 -31.18 4.83
N ARG A 89 35.25 -30.22 5.65
CA ARG A 89 35.19 -28.79 5.31
C ARG A 89 36.04 -28.44 4.08
N THR A 90 37.25 -29.00 3.99
CA THR A 90 38.16 -28.81 2.85
C THR A 90 37.53 -29.25 1.54
N ASP A 91 36.83 -30.39 1.58
CA ASP A 91 36.20 -30.99 0.41
C ASP A 91 34.98 -30.16 0.00
N MET A 92 34.25 -29.58 0.95
CA MET A 92 33.15 -28.66 0.68
C MET A 92 33.65 -27.36 0.03
N ILE A 93 34.76 -26.78 0.52
CA ILE A 93 35.39 -25.61 -0.12
C ILE A 93 35.82 -25.94 -1.56
N GLY A 94 36.53 -27.05 -1.75
CA GLY A 94 36.93 -27.50 -3.09
C GLY A 94 35.73 -27.83 -4.00
N HIS A 95 34.63 -28.32 -3.43
CA HIS A 95 33.39 -28.57 -4.15
C HIS A 95 32.69 -27.28 -4.59
N ILE A 96 32.60 -26.27 -3.74
CA ILE A 96 32.07 -24.94 -4.10
C ILE A 96 32.93 -24.28 -5.17
N ASN A 97 34.26 -24.34 -5.03
CA ASN A 97 35.17 -23.79 -6.04
C ASN A 97 34.98 -24.45 -7.42
N ARG A 98 34.56 -25.72 -7.47
CA ARG A 98 34.20 -26.38 -8.74
C ARG A 98 32.91 -25.80 -9.33
N HIS A 99 31.90 -25.50 -8.52
CA HIS A 99 30.70 -24.80 -8.99
C HIS A 99 31.02 -23.41 -9.56
N VAL A 100 31.87 -22.65 -8.87
CA VAL A 100 32.29 -21.31 -9.30
C VAL A 100 33.11 -21.34 -10.60
N ASN A 101 34.03 -22.30 -10.72
CA ASN A 101 34.97 -22.32 -11.84
C ASN A 101 34.46 -23.08 -13.08
N LYS A 102 33.51 -24.02 -12.94
CA LYS A 102 33.02 -24.86 -14.04
C LYS A 102 31.61 -24.53 -14.53
N GLY A 103 30.89 -23.59 -13.89
CA GLY A 103 29.56 -23.18 -14.35
C GLY A 103 28.51 -24.30 -14.34
N GLU A 104 28.68 -25.32 -13.51
CA GLU A 104 27.71 -26.41 -13.32
C GLU A 104 26.49 -25.90 -12.51
N THR A 105 25.75 -24.94 -13.06
CA THR A 105 24.52 -24.39 -12.46
C THR A 105 23.28 -25.04 -13.07
N GLU A 106 23.21 -26.36 -13.09
CA GLU A 106 21.92 -27.05 -13.21
C GLU A 106 21.79 -28.07 -12.09
N SER A 107 20.97 -27.74 -11.08
CA SER A 107 20.37 -28.77 -10.25
C SER A 107 18.84 -28.64 -10.30
N ARG A 108 18.22 -29.70 -10.80
CA ARG A 108 16.78 -29.94 -10.70
C ARG A 108 16.46 -30.20 -9.23
N PHE A 109 15.67 -29.31 -8.64
CA PHE A 109 14.97 -29.61 -7.40
C PHE A 109 13.97 -30.74 -7.69
N ILE A 110 14.33 -31.97 -7.38
CA ILE A 110 13.34 -33.03 -7.14
C ILE A 110 13.17 -33.09 -5.63
N THR A 111 12.19 -32.35 -5.15
CA THR A 111 11.68 -32.50 -3.79
C THR A 111 11.21 -33.95 -3.66
N ALA A 112 11.93 -34.76 -2.87
CA ALA A 112 11.30 -35.95 -2.30
C ALA A 112 10.02 -35.47 -1.61
N PRO A 113 8.87 -36.16 -1.77
CA PRO A 113 7.62 -35.70 -1.18
C PRO A 113 7.85 -35.51 0.31
N ALA A 114 7.79 -34.26 0.76
CA ALA A 114 7.78 -33.95 2.16
C ALA A 114 6.62 -34.75 2.78
N PRO A 115 6.79 -35.39 3.95
CA PRO A 115 5.63 -35.86 4.70
C PRO A 115 4.70 -34.65 4.80
N LYS A 116 3.46 -34.76 4.30
CA LYS A 116 2.47 -33.68 4.20
C LYS A 116 2.68 -32.72 5.36
N SER A 117 3.32 -31.57 5.10
CA SER A 117 3.51 -30.54 6.11
C SER A 117 2.12 -30.24 6.64
N SER A 118 1.90 -30.43 7.95
CA SER A 118 0.60 -30.27 8.57
C SER A 118 0.09 -28.86 8.27
N CYS A 119 -0.78 -28.71 7.27
CA CYS A 119 -1.39 -27.43 6.97
C CYS A 119 -2.35 -27.07 8.09
N GLU A 120 -2.37 -25.79 8.45
CA GLU A 120 -3.31 -25.25 9.42
C GLU A 120 -4.49 -24.64 8.66
N VAL A 121 -5.71 -24.82 9.17
CA VAL A 121 -6.89 -24.15 8.63
C VAL A 121 -7.17 -22.92 9.48
N LEU A 122 -7.14 -21.75 8.87
CA LEU A 122 -7.52 -20.49 9.47
C LEU A 122 -8.88 -20.06 8.93
N LYS A 123 -9.61 -19.28 9.71
CA LYS A 123 -10.90 -18.72 9.30
C LYS A 123 -10.82 -17.20 9.28
N GLU A 124 -11.13 -16.59 8.14
CA GLU A 124 -11.19 -15.13 7.98
C GLU A 124 -12.47 -14.72 7.22
N ALA A 125 -13.29 -13.87 7.84
CA ALA A 125 -14.58 -13.41 7.29
C ALA A 125 -15.40 -14.58 6.74
N ASP A 126 -15.64 -15.56 7.61
CA ASP A 126 -16.33 -16.82 7.29
C ASP A 126 -15.76 -17.65 6.15
N THR A 127 -14.53 -17.39 5.71
CA THR A 127 -13.83 -18.18 4.69
C THR A 127 -12.72 -19.00 5.34
N ASP A 128 -12.77 -20.32 5.14
CA ASP A 128 -11.74 -21.23 5.65
C ASP A 128 -10.57 -21.27 4.65
N VAL A 129 -9.34 -21.15 5.13
CA VAL A 129 -8.14 -21.13 4.28
C VAL A 129 -7.05 -21.99 4.90
N GLN A 130 -6.58 -22.93 4.11
CA GLN A 130 -5.44 -23.78 4.43
C GLN A 130 -4.15 -22.99 4.20
N VAL A 131 -3.29 -22.97 5.20
CA VAL A 131 -2.00 -22.26 5.20
C VAL A 131 -0.88 -23.16 5.73
N LEU A 132 0.36 -22.90 5.31
CA LEU A 132 1.52 -23.58 5.87
C LEU A 132 1.90 -22.96 7.23
N PRO A 133 2.39 -23.73 8.22
CA PRO A 133 2.62 -23.30 9.61
C PRO A 133 3.48 -22.05 9.81
N ASN A 134 4.25 -21.65 8.80
CA ASN A 134 5.20 -20.55 8.86
C ASN A 134 4.58 -19.18 8.49
N TYR A 135 3.27 -19.09 8.19
CA TYR A 135 2.56 -17.91 7.67
C TYR A 135 2.73 -16.59 8.46
N PHE A 136 3.19 -16.63 9.71
CA PHE A 136 3.53 -15.42 10.48
C PHE A 136 4.78 -14.68 9.94
N THR A 137 5.54 -15.28 9.02
CA THR A 137 6.80 -14.73 8.50
C THR A 137 6.83 -14.58 6.97
N PRO A 138 5.90 -13.81 6.38
CA PRO A 138 5.57 -13.84 4.95
C PRO A 138 6.75 -13.67 3.97
N GLN A 139 7.83 -12.98 4.37
CA GLN A 139 9.04 -12.82 3.54
C GLN A 139 9.90 -14.09 3.42
N LYS A 140 9.54 -15.19 4.09
CA LYS A 140 10.34 -16.42 4.21
C LYS A 140 9.51 -17.69 4.10
N THR A 141 8.30 -17.59 3.58
CA THR A 141 7.29 -18.64 3.69
C THR A 141 6.71 -18.99 2.35
N ASP A 142 6.63 -20.28 2.06
CA ASP A 142 5.97 -20.81 0.85
C ASP A 142 4.44 -20.64 0.90
N SER A 143 3.86 -20.20 2.02
CA SER A 143 2.40 -20.05 2.20
C SER A 143 1.83 -18.75 1.67
N TYR A 144 2.65 -17.72 1.41
CA TYR A 144 2.26 -16.41 0.87
C TYR A 144 1.01 -15.74 1.53
N PHE A 145 0.58 -16.20 2.70
CA PHE A 145 -0.53 -15.66 3.49
C PHE A 145 0.00 -14.74 4.58
N ASN A 146 -0.61 -13.57 4.73
CA ASN A 146 -0.26 -12.62 5.78
C ASN A 146 -1.51 -12.14 6.53
N PRO A 147 -1.66 -12.49 7.83
CA PRO A 147 -2.76 -12.01 8.67
C PRO A 147 -2.82 -10.48 8.78
N LYS A 148 -1.67 -9.79 8.70
CA LYS A 148 -1.61 -8.31 8.78
C LYS A 148 -2.26 -7.60 7.59
N MET A 149 -2.54 -8.34 6.51
CA MET A 149 -3.21 -7.82 5.32
C MET A 149 -4.74 -7.93 5.39
N LYS A 150 -5.31 -8.40 6.51
CA LYS A 150 -6.78 -8.52 6.70
C LYS A 150 -7.51 -7.20 6.42
N LEU A 151 -7.02 -6.09 6.98
CA LEU A 151 -7.61 -4.77 6.75
C LEU A 151 -7.53 -4.33 5.28
N ASN A 152 -6.45 -4.70 4.56
CA ASN A 152 -6.32 -4.46 3.13
C ASN A 152 -7.39 -5.24 2.35
N ARG A 153 -7.53 -6.54 2.62
CA ARG A 153 -8.56 -7.41 2.01
C ARG A 153 -9.98 -6.89 2.22
N GLN A 154 -10.30 -6.43 3.44
CA GLN A 154 -11.60 -5.84 3.75
C GLN A 154 -11.87 -4.55 2.98
N LEU A 155 -10.89 -3.65 2.83
CA LEU A 155 -11.05 -2.43 2.03
C LEU A 155 -11.34 -2.76 0.56
N ILE A 156 -10.63 -3.76 0.01
CA ILE A 156 -10.79 -4.19 -1.39
C ILE A 156 -12.14 -4.86 -1.60
N PHE A 157 -12.55 -5.71 -0.65
CA PHE A 157 -13.88 -6.31 -0.64
C PHE A 157 -14.97 -5.24 -0.67
N CYS A 158 -14.89 -4.21 0.19
CA CYS A 158 -15.87 -3.12 0.20
C CYS A 158 -15.91 -2.38 -1.14
N ALA A 159 -14.75 -2.12 -1.76
CA ALA A 159 -14.69 -1.46 -3.06
C ALA A 159 -15.34 -2.31 -4.17
N LEU A 160 -15.12 -3.63 -4.14
CA LEU A 160 -15.74 -4.55 -5.08
C LEU A 160 -17.25 -4.67 -4.85
N ALA A 161 -17.72 -4.73 -3.60
CA ALA A 161 -19.13 -4.77 -3.25
C ALA A 161 -19.88 -3.53 -3.79
N VAL A 162 -19.29 -2.34 -3.64
CA VAL A 162 -19.86 -1.11 -4.22
C VAL A 162 -19.96 -1.20 -5.74
N LEU A 163 -18.95 -1.73 -6.43
CA LEU A 163 -19.00 -1.90 -7.89
C LEU A 163 -20.05 -2.95 -8.31
N ALA A 164 -20.19 -4.02 -7.52
CA ALA A 164 -21.18 -5.06 -7.76
C ALA A 164 -22.61 -4.52 -7.64
N GLU A 165 -22.87 -3.51 -6.80
CA GLU A 165 -24.17 -2.82 -6.77
C GLU A 165 -24.41 -1.89 -7.97
N GLU A 166 -23.36 -1.42 -8.63
CA GLU A 166 -23.48 -0.59 -9.82
C GLU A 166 -23.77 -1.42 -11.09
N ARG A 167 -23.27 -2.67 -11.17
CA ARG A 167 -23.41 -3.58 -12.32
C ARG A 167 -23.38 -5.05 -11.90
N LYS A 168 -24.23 -5.88 -12.52
CA LYS A 168 -24.29 -7.33 -12.25
C LYS A 168 -24.51 -8.15 -13.55
N PRO A 169 -23.78 -9.26 -13.77
CA PRO A 169 -22.57 -9.69 -13.07
C PRO A 169 -21.33 -8.93 -13.55
N ILE A 170 -20.35 -8.71 -12.65
CA ILE A 170 -19.03 -8.14 -13.02
C ILE A 170 -17.95 -9.22 -13.07
N GLU A 171 -17.04 -9.14 -14.05
CA GLU A 171 -15.90 -10.06 -14.12
C GLU A 171 -14.72 -9.54 -13.31
N CYS A 172 -14.27 -10.34 -12.34
CA CYS A 172 -13.27 -9.96 -11.36
C CYS A 172 -12.01 -10.82 -11.51
N LEU A 173 -10.85 -10.18 -11.43
CA LEU A 173 -9.54 -10.83 -11.41
C LEU A 173 -8.83 -10.58 -10.09
N ASP A 174 -8.59 -11.65 -9.34
CA ASP A 174 -7.55 -11.73 -8.32
C ASP A 174 -6.26 -12.19 -9.01
N ALA A 175 -5.39 -11.23 -9.37
CA ALA A 175 -4.26 -11.51 -10.25
C ALA A 175 -3.13 -12.31 -9.56
N PHE A 176 -3.07 -12.26 -8.23
CA PHE A 176 -2.06 -12.89 -7.38
C PHE A 176 -2.74 -13.64 -6.22
N GLY A 177 -3.35 -14.78 -6.54
CA GLY A 177 -4.20 -15.51 -5.61
C GLY A 177 -3.47 -16.02 -4.38
N ALA A 178 -2.23 -16.50 -4.50
CA ALA A 178 -1.49 -17.16 -3.43
C ALA A 178 -2.28 -18.33 -2.81
N THR A 179 -2.99 -18.06 -1.70
CA THR A 179 -3.89 -19.04 -1.06
C THR A 179 -5.32 -19.01 -1.61
N GLY A 180 -5.67 -17.98 -2.37
CA GLY A 180 -6.99 -17.71 -2.93
C GLY A 180 -7.92 -16.96 -1.98
N ILE A 181 -7.49 -16.61 -0.77
CA ILE A 181 -8.36 -16.03 0.27
C ILE A 181 -9.19 -14.83 -0.21
N MET A 182 -8.61 -13.95 -1.02
CA MET A 182 -9.28 -12.76 -1.52
C MET A 182 -10.40 -13.13 -2.52
N GLY A 183 -10.06 -13.83 -3.61
CA GLY A 183 -11.06 -14.27 -4.58
C GLY A 183 -12.13 -15.19 -3.98
N LEU A 184 -11.77 -16.04 -3.00
CA LEU A 184 -12.73 -16.87 -2.27
C LEU A 184 -13.74 -16.02 -1.49
N GLN A 185 -13.28 -14.99 -0.76
CA GLN A 185 -14.17 -14.07 -0.04
C GLN A 185 -15.13 -13.36 -1.02
N TRP A 186 -14.63 -12.93 -2.18
CA TRP A 186 -15.47 -12.29 -3.21
C TRP A 186 -16.57 -13.23 -3.70
N ALA A 187 -16.21 -14.45 -4.09
CA ALA A 187 -17.16 -15.43 -4.58
C ALA A 187 -18.17 -15.83 -3.49
N LYS A 188 -17.71 -16.04 -2.25
CA LYS A 188 -18.55 -16.50 -1.12
C LYS A 188 -19.66 -15.53 -0.78
N HIS A 189 -19.30 -14.24 -0.72
CA HIS A 189 -20.16 -13.21 -0.14
C HIS A 189 -20.93 -12.42 -1.20
N LEU A 190 -20.38 -12.25 -2.41
CA LEU A 190 -21.03 -11.51 -3.49
C LEU A 190 -21.79 -12.42 -4.47
N ARG A 191 -21.52 -13.74 -4.47
CA ARG A 191 -22.23 -14.79 -5.22
C ARG A 191 -22.43 -14.41 -6.70
N SER A 192 -23.66 -14.54 -7.22
CA SER A 192 -24.04 -14.26 -8.61
C SER A 192 -23.77 -12.82 -9.07
N SER A 193 -23.44 -11.89 -8.17
CA SER A 193 -23.08 -10.53 -8.55
C SER A 193 -21.68 -10.46 -9.18
N VAL A 194 -20.82 -11.47 -8.96
CA VAL A 194 -19.43 -11.48 -9.44
C VAL A 194 -19.07 -12.80 -10.11
N LYS A 195 -18.27 -12.72 -11.17
CA LYS A 195 -17.60 -13.87 -11.79
C LYS A 195 -16.12 -13.80 -11.47
N VAL A 196 -15.65 -14.66 -10.56
CA VAL A 196 -14.30 -14.57 -9.99
C VAL A 196 -13.31 -15.44 -10.75
N THR A 197 -12.18 -14.84 -11.09
CA THR A 197 -10.98 -15.52 -11.56
C THR A 197 -9.87 -15.36 -10.54
N ILE A 198 -9.30 -16.47 -10.08
CA ILE A 198 -8.12 -16.47 -9.21
C ILE A 198 -6.92 -16.97 -10.01
N ASN A 199 -5.93 -16.12 -10.18
CA ASN A 199 -4.72 -16.43 -10.94
C ASN A 199 -3.50 -16.51 -10.04
N ASP A 200 -2.61 -17.48 -10.29
CA ASP A 200 -1.27 -17.47 -9.74
C ASP A 200 -0.27 -18.10 -10.73
N CYS A 201 0.98 -17.66 -10.75
CA CYS A 201 1.99 -18.26 -11.62
C CYS A 201 2.60 -19.53 -11.02
N ASN A 202 2.54 -19.69 -9.70
CA ASN A 202 3.08 -20.83 -8.96
C ASN A 202 2.08 -22.00 -8.93
N GLU A 203 2.53 -23.18 -9.34
CA GLU A 203 1.71 -24.40 -9.35
C GLU A 203 1.25 -24.84 -7.97
N ASN A 204 2.10 -24.66 -6.95
CA ASN A 204 1.75 -24.98 -5.56
C ASN A 204 0.61 -24.07 -5.07
N SER A 205 0.68 -22.77 -5.39
CA SER A 205 -0.39 -21.82 -5.09
C SER A 205 -1.68 -22.18 -5.81
N VAL A 206 -1.61 -22.52 -7.11
CA VAL A 206 -2.80 -22.95 -7.88
C VAL A 206 -3.44 -24.19 -7.26
N THR A 207 -2.65 -25.18 -6.85
CA THR A 207 -3.15 -26.38 -6.17
C THR A 207 -3.81 -26.02 -4.84
N MET A 208 -3.17 -25.15 -4.05
CA MET A 208 -3.71 -24.67 -2.77
C MET A 208 -5.01 -23.86 -2.95
N ILE A 209 -5.10 -23.03 -3.98
CA ILE A 209 -6.33 -22.30 -4.33
C ILE A 209 -7.46 -23.29 -4.61
N GLN A 210 -7.19 -24.33 -5.40
CA GLN A 210 -8.17 -25.38 -5.69
C GLN A 210 -8.59 -26.09 -4.41
N GLU A 211 -7.67 -26.53 -3.56
CA GLU A 211 -7.97 -27.15 -2.26
C GLU A 211 -8.85 -26.25 -1.39
N ASN A 212 -8.53 -24.95 -1.31
CA ASN A 212 -9.30 -23.97 -0.54
C ASN A 212 -10.69 -23.69 -1.14
N CYS A 213 -10.86 -23.75 -2.46
CA CYS A 213 -12.18 -23.70 -3.09
C CYS A 213 -13.04 -24.88 -2.64
N HIS A 214 -12.50 -26.10 -2.67
CA HIS A 214 -13.21 -27.30 -2.21
C HIS A 214 -13.52 -27.25 -0.71
N LEU A 215 -12.58 -26.76 0.11
CA LEU A 215 -12.78 -26.56 1.54
C LEU A 215 -13.98 -25.64 1.84
N ASN A 216 -14.22 -24.64 0.99
CA ASN A 216 -15.36 -23.73 1.09
C ASN A 216 -16.60 -24.17 0.29
N LYS A 217 -16.62 -25.42 -0.22
CA LYS A 217 -17.72 -26.00 -1.01
C LYS A 217 -18.04 -25.22 -2.31
N MET A 218 -17.03 -24.66 -2.94
CA MET A 218 -17.16 -23.91 -4.20
C MET A 218 -16.79 -24.78 -5.41
N LYS A 219 -17.48 -24.57 -6.54
CA LYS A 219 -17.16 -25.27 -7.79
C LYS A 219 -15.96 -24.61 -8.45
N VAL A 220 -15.05 -25.41 -9.01
CA VAL A 220 -13.83 -24.91 -9.66
C VAL A 220 -13.82 -25.27 -11.14
N LYS A 221 -13.59 -24.27 -11.99
CA LYS A 221 -13.26 -24.47 -13.40
C LYS A 221 -11.76 -24.25 -13.61
N VAL A 222 -11.03 -25.32 -13.92
CA VAL A 222 -9.58 -25.25 -14.17
C VAL A 222 -9.34 -25.05 -15.66
N ASN A 223 -8.71 -23.93 -16.03
CA ASN A 223 -8.36 -23.64 -17.42
C ASN A 223 -6.90 -24.06 -17.69
N THR A 224 -6.64 -25.38 -17.66
CA THR A 224 -5.38 -25.92 -18.15
C THR A 224 -5.43 -25.97 -19.67
N LYS A 225 -4.46 -25.35 -20.35
CA LYS A 225 -4.23 -25.52 -21.79
C LYS A 225 -3.86 -26.98 -22.10
N LYS A 226 -4.84 -27.86 -22.10
CA LYS A 226 -4.87 -29.09 -22.88
C LYS A 226 -6.21 -29.07 -23.59
N GLU A 227 -6.13 -28.99 -24.91
CA GLU A 227 -7.27 -29.13 -25.81
C GLU A 227 -7.90 -30.50 -25.57
N ASP A 228 -8.88 -30.58 -24.68
CA ASP A 228 -9.81 -31.70 -24.69
C ASP A 228 -11.06 -31.22 -25.44
N ASN A 229 -11.04 -31.49 -26.75
CA ASN A 229 -12.23 -31.54 -27.57
C ASN A 229 -13.19 -32.59 -26.99
N TYR A 230 -14.09 -32.17 -26.12
CA TYR A 230 -15.36 -32.86 -25.92
C TYR A 230 -16.46 -31.80 -25.86
N GLU A 231 -17.21 -31.71 -26.96
CA GLU A 231 -18.51 -31.06 -27.01
C GLU A 231 -19.44 -31.75 -26.01
N GLY A 232 -19.66 -31.10 -24.88
CA GLY A 232 -20.72 -31.44 -23.94
C GLY A 232 -21.86 -30.43 -24.10
N ILE A 233 -22.85 -30.78 -24.91
CA ILE A 233 -24.19 -30.20 -24.85
C ILE A 233 -24.75 -30.55 -23.47
N GLY A 234 -25.09 -29.53 -22.68
CA GLY A 234 -25.62 -29.69 -21.33
C GLY A 234 -26.16 -28.36 -20.79
N ASP A 235 -27.40 -28.07 -21.16
CA ASP A 235 -28.44 -27.33 -20.45
C ASP A 235 -28.04 -26.34 -19.33
N GLY A 236 -28.20 -25.05 -19.63
CA GLY A 236 -29.27 -24.25 -19.01
C GLY A 236 -29.19 -23.78 -17.55
N GLU A 237 -28.14 -24.07 -16.77
CA GLU A 237 -27.96 -23.43 -15.44
C GLU A 237 -26.65 -22.62 -15.39
N GLU A 238 -26.77 -21.30 -15.47
CA GLU A 238 -25.67 -20.36 -15.16
C GLU A 238 -25.24 -20.56 -13.70
N ASN A 239 -24.19 -21.38 -13.50
CA ASN A 239 -23.69 -21.77 -12.19
C ASN A 239 -23.00 -20.60 -11.47
N ALA A 240 -23.77 -19.83 -10.71
CA ALA A 240 -23.37 -18.65 -9.94
C ALA A 240 -22.20 -18.87 -8.94
N ASP A 241 -21.86 -20.11 -8.59
CA ASP A 241 -20.84 -20.45 -7.59
C ASP A 241 -19.54 -21.05 -8.18
N THR A 242 -19.29 -20.83 -9.47
CA THR A 242 -18.09 -21.37 -10.14
C THR A 242 -16.95 -20.36 -10.14
N ILE A 243 -15.83 -20.71 -9.51
CA ILE A 243 -14.57 -19.95 -9.55
C ILE A 243 -13.69 -20.48 -10.67
N GLU A 244 -13.18 -19.59 -11.53
CA GLU A 244 -12.14 -19.94 -12.49
C GLU A 244 -10.76 -19.84 -11.85
N VAL A 245 -9.97 -20.89 -11.93
CA VAL A 245 -8.59 -20.91 -11.43
C VAL A 245 -7.62 -21.06 -12.59
N THR A 246 -6.67 -20.14 -12.71
CA THR A 246 -5.71 -20.09 -13.82
C THR A 246 -4.26 -20.11 -13.34
N LYS A 247 -3.39 -20.79 -14.11
CA LYS A 247 -1.94 -20.79 -13.92
C LYS A 247 -1.26 -19.94 -15.01
N MET A 248 -1.15 -18.64 -14.80
CA MET A 248 -0.54 -17.72 -15.79
C MET A 248 0.25 -16.59 -15.11
N ASP A 249 1.17 -16.01 -15.85
CA ASP A 249 1.71 -14.69 -15.49
C ASP A 249 0.57 -13.65 -15.52
N ALA A 250 0.50 -12.80 -14.50
CA ALA A 250 -0.56 -11.80 -14.36
C ALA A 250 -0.63 -10.85 -15.58
N ASN A 251 0.50 -10.51 -16.20
CA ASN A 251 0.51 -9.70 -17.42
C ASN A 251 -0.18 -10.43 -18.58
N VAL A 252 0.01 -11.74 -18.70
CA VAL A 252 -0.57 -12.52 -19.80
C VAL A 252 -2.09 -12.57 -19.69
N ILE A 253 -2.64 -12.93 -18.53
CA ILE A 253 -4.11 -13.05 -18.38
C ILE A 253 -4.82 -11.70 -18.58
N MET A 254 -4.23 -10.60 -18.13
CA MET A 254 -4.78 -9.26 -18.36
C MET A 254 -4.73 -8.83 -19.83
N HIS A 255 -3.81 -9.39 -20.63
CA HIS A 255 -3.78 -9.18 -22.09
C HIS A 255 -4.75 -10.09 -22.86
N LEU A 256 -5.05 -11.29 -22.33
CA LEU A 256 -5.92 -12.26 -23.01
C LEU A 256 -7.40 -11.88 -22.93
N ARG A 257 -7.85 -11.26 -21.84
CA ARG A 257 -9.25 -10.84 -21.70
C ARG A 257 -9.41 -9.60 -20.84
N SER A 258 -10.56 -8.95 -20.98
CA SER A 258 -10.95 -7.77 -20.20
C SER A 258 -11.64 -8.15 -18.90
N PHE A 259 -11.48 -7.32 -17.87
CA PHE A 259 -12.15 -7.45 -16.58
C PHE A 259 -12.80 -6.12 -16.16
N ASP A 260 -13.84 -6.19 -15.33
CA ASP A 260 -14.48 -5.03 -14.69
C ASP A 260 -13.77 -4.64 -13.40
N PHE A 261 -13.23 -5.62 -12.67
CA PHE A 261 -12.45 -5.41 -11.46
C PHE A 261 -11.13 -6.16 -11.54
N ILE A 262 -10.01 -5.46 -11.41
CA ILE A 262 -8.67 -6.05 -11.38
C ILE A 262 -8.02 -5.71 -10.05
N HIS A 263 -7.59 -6.73 -9.30
CA HIS A 263 -6.76 -6.54 -8.12
C HIS A 263 -5.32 -7.00 -8.33
N LEU A 264 -4.37 -6.12 -8.03
CA LEU A 264 -2.93 -6.38 -8.09
C LEU A 264 -2.34 -6.34 -6.67
N ASP A 265 -1.91 -7.48 -6.14
CA ASP A 265 -1.17 -7.59 -4.87
C ASP A 265 0.13 -8.42 -5.02
N PRO A 266 1.10 -7.95 -5.83
CA PRO A 266 2.40 -8.60 -5.90
C PRO A 266 3.26 -8.31 -4.66
N PHE A 267 4.22 -9.19 -4.41
CA PHE A 267 5.29 -8.89 -3.45
C PHE A 267 6.15 -7.71 -3.94
N GLY A 268 6.22 -6.65 -3.14
CA GLY A 268 6.97 -5.44 -3.45
C GLY A 268 6.14 -4.42 -4.23
N THR A 269 6.40 -4.27 -5.54
CA THR A 269 5.86 -3.17 -6.36
C THR A 269 4.81 -3.66 -7.36
N SER A 270 3.71 -2.91 -7.48
CA SER A 270 2.67 -3.14 -8.49
C SER A 270 2.99 -2.56 -9.87
N VAL A 271 4.04 -1.75 -10.00
CA VAL A 271 4.32 -1.00 -11.23
C VAL A 271 4.47 -1.90 -12.46
N ASN A 272 5.09 -3.07 -12.29
CA ASN A 272 5.40 -3.99 -13.38
C ASN A 272 4.16 -4.57 -14.09
N TYR A 273 2.98 -4.40 -13.50
CA TYR A 273 1.72 -4.96 -13.99
C TYR A 273 0.73 -3.90 -14.48
N LEU A 274 1.05 -2.60 -14.28
CA LEU A 274 0.13 -1.50 -14.57
C LEU A 274 -0.21 -1.42 -16.07
N ASP A 275 0.78 -1.54 -16.94
CA ASP A 275 0.54 -1.44 -18.40
C ASP A 275 -0.43 -2.51 -18.89
N SER A 276 -0.26 -3.74 -18.40
CA SER A 276 -1.15 -4.86 -18.71
C SER A 276 -2.57 -4.62 -18.17
N ALA A 277 -2.69 -4.17 -16.91
CA ALA A 277 -3.98 -3.89 -16.29
C ALA A 277 -4.76 -2.82 -17.07
N PHE A 278 -4.11 -1.72 -17.45
CA PHE A 278 -4.78 -0.63 -18.15
C PHE A 278 -5.00 -0.90 -19.64
N ARG A 279 -4.43 -1.95 -20.22
CA ARG A 279 -4.63 -2.27 -21.64
C ARG A 279 -6.09 -2.66 -21.92
N ASN A 280 -6.60 -3.65 -21.18
CA ASN A 280 -7.90 -4.29 -21.43
C ASN A 280 -8.95 -4.09 -20.34
N VAL A 281 -8.66 -3.38 -19.25
CA VAL A 281 -9.70 -3.02 -18.27
C VAL A 281 -10.88 -2.31 -18.95
N ARG A 282 -12.11 -2.71 -18.59
CA ARG A 282 -13.34 -2.17 -19.16
C ARG A 282 -13.55 -0.71 -18.76
N ASN A 283 -14.33 0.02 -19.56
CA ASN A 283 -14.69 1.40 -19.22
C ASN A 283 -15.53 1.42 -17.94
N LEU A 284 -15.22 2.35 -17.04
CA LEU A 284 -15.77 2.43 -15.68
C LEU A 284 -15.46 1.22 -14.80
N GLY A 285 -14.54 0.34 -15.22
CA GLY A 285 -13.99 -0.70 -14.38
C GLY A 285 -13.08 -0.11 -13.29
N ILE A 286 -12.79 -0.92 -12.27
CA ILE A 286 -11.93 -0.56 -11.15
C ILE A 286 -10.63 -1.35 -11.20
N VAL A 287 -9.52 -0.64 -11.03
CA VAL A 287 -8.20 -1.23 -10.77
C VAL A 287 -7.84 -0.93 -9.32
N SER A 288 -7.71 -1.97 -8.53
CA SER A 288 -7.23 -1.93 -7.15
C SER A 288 -5.81 -2.47 -7.11
N LEU A 289 -4.88 -1.75 -6.50
CA LEU A 289 -3.50 -2.21 -6.40
C LEU A 289 -2.89 -1.93 -5.02
N THR A 290 -2.13 -2.91 -4.56
CA THR A 290 -1.41 -2.88 -3.30
C THR A 290 0.09 -2.85 -3.60
N SER A 291 0.82 -1.95 -2.94
CA SER A 291 2.29 -1.93 -2.98
C SER A 291 2.84 -2.09 -1.57
N THR A 292 3.72 -3.07 -1.41
CA THR A 292 4.40 -3.41 -0.15
C THR A 292 5.88 -3.01 -0.16
N ASP A 293 6.34 -2.34 -1.24
CA ASP A 293 7.67 -1.71 -1.35
C ASP A 293 7.77 -0.42 -0.52
N ILE A 294 7.56 -0.58 0.79
CA ILE A 294 7.57 0.50 1.78
C ILE A 294 8.94 1.16 1.89
N SER A 295 10.02 0.42 1.62
CA SER A 295 11.39 0.97 1.68
C SER A 295 11.61 2.04 0.62
N SER A 296 11.17 1.79 -0.62
CA SER A 296 11.26 2.80 -1.68
C SER A 296 10.28 3.94 -1.43
N LEU A 297 9.00 3.63 -1.21
CA LEU A 297 7.92 4.61 -1.10
C LEU A 297 8.07 5.56 0.09
N TYR A 298 8.63 5.10 1.23
CA TYR A 298 8.87 5.94 2.41
C TYR A 298 10.28 6.53 2.44
N ALA A 299 10.87 6.71 1.25
CA ALA A 299 12.15 7.39 1.02
C ALA A 299 13.35 6.80 1.78
N LYS A 300 13.34 5.50 2.13
CA LYS A 300 14.52 4.79 2.67
C LYS A 300 15.46 4.36 1.54
N ALA A 301 14.92 3.97 0.38
CA ALA A 301 15.67 3.57 -0.80
C ALA A 301 15.23 4.42 -2.01
N GLN A 302 15.65 5.68 -2.04
CA GLN A 302 15.22 6.68 -3.04
C GLN A 302 15.52 6.26 -4.49
N HIS A 303 16.66 5.60 -4.72
CA HIS A 303 17.02 5.09 -6.05
C HIS A 303 16.04 4.02 -6.57
N VAL A 304 15.40 3.25 -5.68
CA VAL A 304 14.36 2.28 -6.05
C VAL A 304 13.08 3.03 -6.42
N ALA A 305 12.72 4.07 -5.67
CA ALA A 305 11.55 4.91 -5.97
C ALA A 305 11.70 5.60 -7.33
N LEU A 306 12.92 6.04 -7.65
CA LEU A 306 13.24 6.60 -8.96
C LEU A 306 13.08 5.57 -10.09
N ARG A 307 13.60 4.34 -9.91
CA ARG A 307 13.47 3.28 -10.94
C ARG A 307 12.03 2.80 -11.12
N HIS A 308 11.31 2.54 -10.03
CA HIS A 308 9.95 1.97 -10.11
C HIS A 308 8.90 3.04 -10.42
N TYR A 309 8.96 4.21 -9.78
CA TYR A 309 7.90 5.22 -9.90
C TYR A 309 8.32 6.46 -10.68
N GLY A 310 9.56 6.53 -11.18
CA GLY A 310 10.07 7.72 -11.88
C GLY A 310 10.09 8.98 -11.01
N CYS A 311 10.09 8.82 -9.68
CA CYS A 311 9.79 9.91 -8.74
C CYS A 311 11.00 10.22 -7.85
N ASN A 312 11.39 11.48 -7.79
CA ASN A 312 12.37 11.99 -6.83
C ASN A 312 11.66 12.33 -5.52
N ILE A 313 12.02 11.65 -4.43
CA ILE A 313 11.43 11.86 -3.10
C ILE A 313 12.50 11.96 -2.03
N VAL A 314 12.19 12.72 -0.98
CA VAL A 314 13.00 12.82 0.23
C VAL A 314 12.17 12.45 1.44
N ARG A 315 12.83 12.22 2.58
CA ARG A 315 12.13 11.98 3.85
C ARG A 315 11.45 13.27 4.29
N THR A 316 10.13 13.20 4.48
CA THR A 316 9.27 14.30 4.92
C THR A 316 8.35 13.79 6.03
N GLU A 317 7.70 14.67 6.81
CA GLU A 317 6.74 14.24 7.84
C GLU A 317 5.44 13.66 7.24
N TYR A 318 5.12 14.04 6.01
CA TYR A 318 3.95 13.58 5.26
C TYR A 318 4.27 12.45 4.26
N TYR A 319 5.34 11.69 4.51
CA TYR A 319 5.86 10.68 3.58
C TYR A 319 4.85 9.60 3.16
N LYS A 320 3.85 9.28 3.99
CA LYS A 320 2.81 8.30 3.64
C LYS A 320 1.84 8.83 2.58
N GLU A 321 1.44 10.09 2.67
CA GLU A 321 0.64 10.72 1.61
C GLU A 321 1.50 10.94 0.35
N LEU A 322 2.77 11.31 0.53
CA LEU A 322 3.73 11.42 -0.58
C LEU A 322 3.85 10.10 -1.35
N ALA A 323 3.90 8.97 -0.63
CA ALA A 323 3.90 7.63 -1.21
C ALA A 323 2.61 7.34 -1.99
N ALA A 324 1.43 7.59 -1.40
CA ALA A 324 0.15 7.41 -2.08
C ALA A 324 0.08 8.22 -3.38
N ARG A 325 0.47 9.50 -3.35
CA ARG A 325 0.52 10.37 -4.53
C ARG A 325 1.54 9.93 -5.57
N THR A 326 2.66 9.34 -5.15
CA THR A 326 3.68 8.77 -6.04
C THR A 326 3.13 7.56 -6.80
N VAL A 327 2.44 6.65 -6.09
CA VAL A 327 1.80 5.48 -6.70
C VAL A 327 0.72 5.91 -7.69
N ILE A 328 -0.17 6.82 -7.30
CA ILE A 328 -1.24 7.33 -8.18
C ILE A 328 -0.66 8.00 -9.43
N ALA A 329 0.45 8.74 -9.31
CA ALA A 329 1.10 9.34 -10.47
C ALA A 329 1.60 8.27 -11.47
N ALA A 330 2.18 7.17 -10.98
CA ALA A 330 2.59 6.06 -11.83
C ALA A 330 1.38 5.39 -12.52
N VAL A 331 0.29 5.18 -11.76
CA VAL A 331 -0.97 4.63 -12.26
C VAL A 331 -1.57 5.52 -13.36
N ALA A 332 -1.64 6.83 -13.14
CA ALA A 332 -2.14 7.79 -14.11
C ALA A 332 -1.34 7.79 -15.41
N ARG A 333 0.01 7.73 -15.33
CA ARG A 333 0.87 7.64 -16.52
C ARG A 333 0.64 6.36 -17.30
N SER A 334 0.52 5.22 -16.61
CA SER A 334 0.27 3.92 -17.27
C SER A 334 -1.12 3.88 -17.93
N ALA A 335 -2.15 4.41 -17.28
CA ALA A 335 -3.48 4.54 -17.87
C ALA A 335 -3.48 5.44 -19.11
N ALA A 336 -2.80 6.60 -19.03
CA ALA A 336 -2.75 7.58 -20.10
C ALA A 336 -2.11 7.03 -21.39
N ARG A 337 -1.08 6.17 -21.29
CA ARG A 337 -0.49 5.46 -22.45
C ARG A 337 -1.52 4.64 -23.25
N CYS A 338 -2.63 4.26 -22.62
CA CYS A 338 -3.71 3.50 -23.23
C CYS A 338 -4.94 4.34 -23.61
N ASN A 339 -4.82 5.69 -23.67
CA ASN A 339 -5.94 6.63 -23.83
C ASN A 339 -7.05 6.41 -22.79
N LYS A 340 -6.64 6.23 -21.52
CA LYS A 340 -7.54 6.11 -20.39
C LYS A 340 -7.14 7.10 -19.29
N GLY A 341 -8.13 7.78 -18.73
CA GLY A 341 -8.00 8.55 -17.50
C GLY A 341 -8.30 7.72 -16.26
N ILE A 342 -8.03 8.31 -15.10
CA ILE A 342 -8.34 7.72 -13.80
C ILE A 342 -9.12 8.69 -12.91
N GLU A 343 -10.03 8.13 -12.13
CA GLU A 343 -10.64 8.78 -10.98
C GLU A 343 -10.20 8.01 -9.73
N VAL A 344 -9.62 8.71 -8.75
CA VAL A 344 -9.18 8.09 -7.50
C VAL A 344 -10.38 7.92 -6.58
N LEU A 345 -10.70 6.67 -6.26
CA LEU A 345 -11.80 6.34 -5.35
C LEU A 345 -11.33 6.29 -3.90
N LEU A 346 -10.17 5.67 -3.67
CA LEU A 346 -9.57 5.52 -2.36
C LEU A 346 -8.04 5.41 -2.47
N ALA A 347 -7.33 6.10 -1.59
CA ALA A 347 -5.90 5.90 -1.37
C ALA A 347 -5.58 5.78 0.13
N VAL A 348 -5.06 4.62 0.55
CA VAL A 348 -4.69 4.34 1.95
C VAL A 348 -3.21 3.99 2.03
N ALA A 349 -2.46 4.65 2.92
CA ALA A 349 -1.08 4.26 3.21
C ALA A 349 -0.88 4.00 4.71
N LEU A 350 -0.60 2.74 5.05
CA LEU A 350 -0.35 2.27 6.41
C LEU A 350 1.09 1.76 6.54
N GLU A 351 1.47 1.24 7.71
CA GLU A 351 2.84 0.76 7.95
C GLU A 351 3.24 -0.40 7.00
N HIS A 352 2.27 -1.22 6.59
CA HIS A 352 2.52 -2.47 5.87
C HIS A 352 2.28 -2.38 4.36
N PHE A 353 1.43 -1.46 3.91
CA PHE A 353 1.05 -1.37 2.50
C PHE A 353 0.58 0.04 2.12
N VAL A 354 0.66 0.32 0.82
CA VAL A 354 -0.04 1.42 0.15
C VAL A 354 -1.07 0.82 -0.80
N LEU A 355 -2.35 1.11 -0.58
CA LEU A 355 -3.48 0.68 -1.39
C LEU A 355 -4.02 1.86 -2.17
N VAL A 356 -4.20 1.68 -3.47
CA VAL A 356 -4.82 2.66 -4.37
C VAL A 356 -5.92 1.97 -5.16
N VAL A 357 -7.11 2.55 -5.15
CA VAL A 357 -8.28 2.08 -5.90
C VAL A 357 -8.71 3.19 -6.85
N VAL A 358 -8.71 2.90 -8.14
CA VAL A 358 -9.08 3.86 -9.19
C VAL A 358 -10.17 3.33 -10.10
N ARG A 359 -11.08 4.21 -10.52
CA ARG A 359 -12.02 3.96 -11.61
C ARG A 359 -11.40 4.42 -12.93
N VAL A 360 -11.60 3.64 -13.98
CA VAL A 360 -10.99 3.90 -15.29
C VAL A 360 -11.98 4.61 -16.20
N LEU A 361 -11.54 5.72 -16.80
CA LEU A 361 -12.34 6.53 -17.73
C LEU A 361 -11.75 6.40 -19.13
N ARG A 362 -12.47 5.78 -20.07
CA ARG A 362 -11.96 5.58 -21.43
C ARG A 362 -12.06 6.87 -22.26
N GLY A 363 -10.97 7.20 -22.95
CA GLY A 363 -10.93 8.28 -23.93
C GLY A 363 -9.69 9.17 -23.76
N PRO A 364 -9.26 9.86 -24.84
CA PRO A 364 -8.11 10.76 -24.79
C PRO A 364 -8.35 11.95 -23.85
N SER A 365 -9.54 12.56 -23.86
CA SER A 365 -9.84 13.71 -22.98
C SER A 365 -9.71 13.36 -21.48
N PRO A 366 -10.31 12.26 -20.96
CA PRO A 366 -10.06 11.84 -19.59
C PRO A 366 -8.59 11.52 -19.29
N ALA A 367 -7.84 11.00 -20.26
CA ALA A 367 -6.42 10.73 -20.13
C ALA A 367 -5.63 12.04 -19.96
N ASP A 368 -5.88 13.04 -20.82
CA ASP A 368 -5.27 14.36 -20.75
C ASP A 368 -5.56 15.04 -19.41
N ASP A 369 -6.80 14.97 -18.93
CA ASP A 369 -7.21 15.54 -17.65
C ASP A 369 -6.53 14.85 -16.45
N SER A 370 -6.25 13.55 -16.57
CA SER A 370 -5.49 12.81 -15.56
C SER A 370 -4.01 13.21 -15.57
N VAL A 371 -3.41 13.40 -16.75
CA VAL A 371 -2.01 13.80 -16.90
C VAL A 371 -1.77 15.22 -16.37
N LYS A 372 -2.70 16.16 -16.57
CA LYS A 372 -2.61 17.53 -16.01
C LYS A 372 -2.51 17.55 -14.48
N LYS A 373 -3.07 16.54 -13.81
CA LYS A 373 -3.00 16.38 -12.35
C LYS A 373 -1.66 15.81 -11.88
N ILE A 374 -0.76 15.42 -12.77
CA ILE A 374 0.59 14.97 -12.42
C ILE A 374 1.52 16.18 -12.37
N ARG A 375 1.96 16.56 -11.16
CA ARG A 375 2.74 17.79 -10.93
C ARG A 375 3.92 17.56 -10.00
N TYR A 376 4.92 18.42 -10.08
CA TYR A 376 6.01 18.46 -9.10
C TYR A 376 5.57 19.24 -7.85
N LEU A 377 6.13 18.88 -6.71
CA LEU A 377 5.90 19.55 -5.42
C LEU A 377 7.19 20.23 -4.98
N ILE A 378 7.12 21.53 -4.74
CA ILE A 378 8.20 22.29 -4.16
C ILE A 378 8.00 22.23 -2.64
N HIS A 379 9.03 21.78 -1.91
CA HIS A 379 8.99 21.58 -0.46
C HIS A 379 10.12 22.35 0.21
N CYS A 380 9.80 23.20 1.18
CA CYS A 380 10.77 23.81 2.06
C CYS A 380 11.20 22.82 3.14
N GLN A 381 12.48 22.44 3.16
CA GLN A 381 13.05 21.51 4.12
C GLN A 381 13.17 22.10 5.54
N TRP A 382 13.07 23.43 5.65
CA TRP A 382 13.15 24.13 6.93
C TRP A 382 11.82 24.18 7.67
N CYS A 383 10.80 24.79 7.04
CA CYS A 383 9.52 25.05 7.67
C CYS A 383 8.41 24.05 7.28
N GLU A 384 8.63 23.21 6.26
CA GLU A 384 7.68 22.26 5.66
C GLU A 384 6.53 22.86 4.85
N GLU A 385 6.61 24.15 4.56
CA GLU A 385 5.76 24.77 3.56
C GLU A 385 5.97 24.10 2.20
N ARG A 386 4.89 23.98 1.44
CA ARG A 386 4.91 23.23 0.19
C ARG A 386 3.83 23.71 -0.76
N ILE A 387 4.12 23.62 -2.05
CA ILE A 387 3.18 24.00 -3.11
C ILE A 387 3.40 23.12 -4.34
N PHE A 388 2.31 22.70 -4.99
CA PHE A 388 2.43 22.07 -6.31
C PHE A 388 2.84 23.13 -7.32
N GLN A 389 3.89 22.84 -8.08
CA GLN A 389 4.38 23.73 -9.13
C GLN A 389 3.25 24.07 -10.10
N LYS A 390 3.12 25.36 -10.43
CA LYS A 390 2.12 25.83 -11.39
C LYS A 390 2.41 25.28 -12.79
N GLU A 391 1.36 25.09 -13.57
CA GLU A 391 1.51 24.73 -14.99
C GLU A 391 2.15 25.88 -15.75
N GLY A 392 3.22 25.56 -16.48
CA GLY A 392 3.93 26.52 -17.31
C GLY A 392 4.95 25.79 -18.18
N ASN A 393 5.02 26.19 -19.45
CA ASN A 393 6.02 25.66 -20.40
C ASN A 393 7.36 26.41 -20.30
N MET A 394 7.41 27.48 -19.51
CA MET A 394 8.62 28.27 -19.29
C MET A 394 9.41 27.69 -18.12
N VAL A 395 10.72 27.59 -18.30
CA VAL A 395 11.64 27.25 -17.22
C VAL A 395 11.73 28.44 -16.28
N GLU A 396 11.22 28.29 -15.06
CA GLU A 396 11.44 29.29 -14.01
C GLU A 396 12.89 29.21 -13.50
N GLU A 397 13.58 30.36 -13.45
CA GLU A 397 14.96 30.44 -12.97
C GLU A 397 15.08 30.03 -11.49
N ASN A 398 14.09 30.38 -10.68
CA ASN A 398 14.03 30.00 -9.27
C ASN A 398 12.62 29.52 -8.88
N PRO A 399 12.35 28.20 -8.94
CA PRO A 399 11.04 27.66 -8.58
C PRO A 399 10.68 27.91 -7.11
N TYR A 400 11.68 28.16 -6.24
CA TYR A 400 11.44 28.34 -4.80
C TYR A 400 10.70 29.63 -4.46
N GLN A 401 10.64 30.60 -5.38
CA GLN A 401 9.83 31.82 -5.22
C GLN A 401 8.32 31.53 -5.18
N GLN A 402 7.90 30.35 -5.64
CA GLN A 402 6.49 29.93 -5.53
C GLN A 402 6.09 29.54 -4.09
N LEU A 403 7.06 29.28 -3.20
CA LEU A 403 6.75 28.93 -1.82
C LEU A 403 6.16 30.14 -1.08
N PRO A 404 5.06 29.96 -0.32
CA PRO A 404 4.51 31.01 0.53
C PRO A 404 5.45 31.51 1.64
N CYS A 405 6.47 30.73 1.99
CA CYS A 405 7.45 31.10 3.02
C CYS A 405 8.63 31.89 2.46
N ASP A 406 9.24 32.74 3.29
CA ASP A 406 10.41 33.55 2.97
C ASP A 406 11.75 32.86 3.31
N CYS A 407 11.74 31.58 3.73
CA CYS A 407 12.92 30.84 4.18
C CYS A 407 14.06 30.79 3.15
N HIS A 408 13.76 30.90 1.86
CA HIS A 408 14.76 30.98 0.80
C HIS A 408 15.55 32.29 0.83
N GLY A 409 14.94 33.39 1.26
CA GLY A 409 15.61 34.70 1.36
C GLY A 409 16.25 34.95 2.72
N SER A 410 15.74 34.34 3.79
CA SER A 410 16.18 34.57 5.17
C SER A 410 17.27 33.63 5.68
N MET A 411 17.53 32.51 5.00
CA MET A 411 18.50 31.50 5.44
C MET A 411 19.59 31.25 4.38
N PRO A 412 20.84 30.98 4.78
CA PRO A 412 21.89 30.64 3.84
C PRO A 412 21.68 29.23 3.23
N GLY A 413 21.95 29.09 1.93
CA GLY A 413 21.93 27.81 1.23
C GLY A 413 20.57 27.46 0.59
N ARG A 414 20.48 26.28 -0.03
CA ARG A 414 19.23 25.77 -0.62
C ARG A 414 18.33 25.25 0.49
N THR A 415 17.22 25.94 0.74
CA THR A 415 16.24 25.56 1.77
C THR A 415 15.07 24.73 1.24
N ALA A 416 15.00 24.54 -0.08
CA ALA A 416 13.89 23.87 -0.74
C ALA A 416 14.35 22.82 -1.75
N VAL A 417 13.48 21.84 -1.99
CA VAL A 417 13.69 20.72 -2.90
C VAL A 417 12.45 20.48 -3.74
N VAL A 418 12.64 20.05 -4.98
CA VAL A 418 11.56 19.66 -5.89
C VAL A 418 11.37 18.13 -5.81
N LEU A 419 10.17 17.72 -5.43
CA LEU A 419 9.73 16.33 -5.32
C LEU A 419 8.78 15.97 -6.46
N GLY A 420 8.74 14.70 -6.84
CA GLY A 420 7.78 14.20 -7.83
C GLY A 420 8.42 13.61 -9.09
N PRO A 421 7.61 13.41 -10.14
CA PRO A 421 6.22 13.87 -10.29
C PRO A 421 5.22 13.12 -9.37
N LEU A 422 4.22 13.84 -8.87
CA LEU A 422 3.21 13.37 -7.92
C LEU A 422 1.79 13.63 -8.44
N TRP A 423 0.82 12.87 -7.94
CA TRP A 423 -0.59 13.20 -8.13
C TRP A 423 -0.98 14.40 -7.27
N SER A 424 -1.51 15.45 -7.90
CA SER A 424 -1.95 16.69 -7.25
C SER A 424 -3.45 16.74 -6.95
N GLY A 425 -4.27 15.91 -7.61
CA GLY A 425 -5.71 15.87 -7.39
C GLY A 425 -6.13 15.21 -6.07
N ALA A 426 -7.45 15.06 -5.91
CA ALA A 426 -8.08 14.35 -4.82
C ALA A 426 -7.61 12.89 -4.69
N LEU A 427 -7.54 12.40 -3.44
CA LEU A 427 -7.18 11.03 -3.08
C LEU A 427 -8.39 10.16 -2.76
N PHE A 428 -9.57 10.76 -2.72
CA PHE A 428 -10.79 10.17 -2.18
C PHE A 428 -12.00 10.61 -3.00
N ASN A 429 -12.91 9.69 -3.26
CA ASN A 429 -14.26 10.00 -3.68
C ASN A 429 -15.22 9.80 -2.49
N THR A 430 -15.76 10.88 -1.94
CA THR A 430 -16.59 10.84 -0.73
C THR A 430 -17.85 9.97 -0.89
N GLY A 431 -18.54 10.06 -2.04
CA GLY A 431 -19.73 9.25 -2.32
C GLY A 431 -19.39 7.76 -2.35
N PHE A 432 -18.30 7.39 -3.02
CA PHE A 432 -17.81 6.02 -3.06
C PHE A 432 -17.42 5.51 -1.65
N LEU A 433 -16.73 6.33 -0.85
CA LEU A 433 -16.33 5.95 0.51
C LEU A 433 -17.51 5.76 1.46
N ARG A 434 -18.57 6.56 1.34
CA ARG A 434 -19.81 6.36 2.10
C ARG A 434 -20.48 5.05 1.74
N ARG A 435 -20.55 4.71 0.44
CA ARG A 435 -21.02 3.39 -0.01
C ARG A 435 -20.13 2.26 0.50
N MET A 436 -18.81 2.41 0.48
CA MET A 436 -17.90 1.41 1.07
C MET A 436 -18.15 1.20 2.55
N LEU A 437 -18.41 2.28 3.31
CA LEU A 437 -18.76 2.17 4.73
C LEU A 437 -20.11 1.46 4.93
N PHE A 438 -21.09 1.73 4.08
CA PHE A 438 -22.37 1.02 4.09
C PHE A 438 -22.17 -0.48 3.84
N GLU A 439 -21.43 -0.86 2.80
CA GLU A 439 -21.11 -2.26 2.51
C GLU A 439 -20.35 -2.92 3.67
N ALA A 440 -19.40 -2.22 4.30
CA ALA A 440 -18.68 -2.74 5.46
C ALA A 440 -19.61 -3.07 6.63
N VAL A 441 -20.69 -2.30 6.83
CA VAL A 441 -21.71 -2.59 7.85
C VAL A 441 -22.60 -3.76 7.41
N GLN A 442 -23.07 -3.76 6.16
CA GLN A 442 -23.93 -4.82 5.62
C GLN A 442 -23.28 -6.21 5.71
N TYR A 443 -21.98 -6.30 5.41
CA TYR A 443 -21.21 -7.55 5.45
C TYR A 443 -20.54 -7.83 6.81
N GLY A 444 -20.83 -7.06 7.86
CA GLY A 444 -20.30 -7.31 9.22
C GLY A 444 -18.78 -7.14 9.34
N LEU A 445 -18.16 -6.26 8.56
CA LEU A 445 -16.72 -6.02 8.55
C LEU A 445 -16.32 -4.95 9.58
N ASP A 446 -16.45 -5.25 10.86
CA ASP A 446 -16.29 -4.26 11.95
C ASP A 446 -14.88 -3.64 12.04
N GLU A 447 -13.84 -4.40 11.69
CA GLU A 447 -12.44 -3.93 11.80
C GLU A 447 -12.10 -2.78 10.82
N VAL A 448 -12.75 -2.72 9.64
CA VAL A 448 -12.48 -1.70 8.63
C VAL A 448 -13.30 -0.42 8.83
N GLN A 449 -14.44 -0.51 9.52
CA GLN A 449 -15.37 0.61 9.71
C GLN A 449 -14.71 1.85 10.37
N PRO A 450 -13.87 1.76 11.42
CA PRO A 450 -13.23 2.93 12.03
C PRO A 450 -12.29 3.66 11.05
N LEU A 451 -11.58 2.91 10.22
CA LEU A 451 -10.72 3.47 9.19
C LEU A 451 -11.56 4.17 8.12
N LEU A 452 -12.61 3.53 7.60
CA LEU A 452 -13.50 4.13 6.60
C LEU A 452 -14.16 5.41 7.12
N LYS A 453 -14.65 5.43 8.37
CA LYS A 453 -15.18 6.66 9.01
C LYS A 453 -14.14 7.77 9.06
N THR A 454 -12.89 7.44 9.41
CA THR A 454 -11.78 8.41 9.43
C THR A 454 -11.50 8.95 8.03
N VAL A 455 -11.46 8.08 7.02
CA VAL A 455 -11.17 8.47 5.63
C VAL A 455 -12.31 9.29 5.02
N VAL A 456 -13.59 9.01 5.34
CA VAL A 456 -14.72 9.85 4.93
C VAL A 456 -14.61 11.26 5.52
N CYS A 457 -14.33 11.38 6.83
CA CYS A 457 -14.09 12.69 7.46
C CYS A 457 -12.89 13.42 6.82
N GLU A 458 -11.85 12.67 6.44
CA GLU A 458 -10.66 13.20 5.78
C GLU A 458 -10.96 13.71 4.36
N ALA A 459 -11.78 12.99 3.60
CA ALA A 459 -12.22 13.38 2.26
C ALA A 459 -13.06 14.67 2.27
N GLU A 460 -13.92 14.83 3.27
CA GLU A 460 -14.70 16.06 3.47
C GLU A 460 -13.90 17.17 4.16
N CYS A 461 -12.76 16.83 4.76
CA CYS A 461 -11.98 17.68 5.66
C CYS A 461 -12.85 18.27 6.80
N THR A 462 -13.57 17.37 7.48
CA THR A 462 -14.49 17.66 8.60
C THR A 462 -14.07 16.90 9.87
N THR A 463 -14.54 17.38 11.02
CA THR A 463 -14.33 16.67 12.30
C THR A 463 -15.37 15.57 12.48
N SER A 464 -15.01 14.49 13.18
CA SER A 464 -15.89 13.32 13.37
C SER A 464 -17.20 13.63 14.13
N LYS A 465 -17.31 14.78 14.80
CA LYS A 465 -18.56 15.19 15.47
C LYS A 465 -19.66 15.61 14.48
N ASN A 466 -19.28 15.98 13.26
CA ASN A 466 -20.21 16.41 12.21
C ASN A 466 -20.54 15.27 11.24
N PHE A 467 -20.17 14.03 11.58
CA PHE A 467 -20.40 12.87 10.74
C PHE A 467 -21.88 12.47 10.78
N SER A 468 -22.63 12.73 9.70
CA SER A 468 -23.99 12.23 9.52
C SER A 468 -23.99 11.02 8.59
N ILE A 469 -24.58 9.91 9.04
CA ILE A 469 -24.92 8.77 8.18
C ILE A 469 -26.30 9.06 7.61
N HIS A 470 -26.38 9.83 6.53
CA HIS A 470 -27.60 9.81 5.72
C HIS A 470 -27.55 8.57 4.82
N SER A 471 -28.52 7.68 4.96
CA SER A 471 -28.78 6.59 4.02
C SER A 471 -29.05 7.19 2.63
N PRO A 472 -28.57 6.59 1.54
CA PRO A 472 -28.92 7.01 0.19
C PRO A 472 -30.32 6.50 -0.14
N SER A 473 -31.34 7.09 0.49
CA SER A 473 -32.73 6.95 0.08
C SER A 473 -33.16 8.27 -0.55
N ASP A 474 -33.31 8.24 -1.87
CA ASP A 474 -33.96 9.25 -2.73
C ASP A 474 -33.21 10.55 -3.09
N GLU A 475 -31.91 10.46 -3.41
CA GLU A 475 -31.28 11.47 -4.28
C GLU A 475 -30.68 10.82 -5.53
N ASN A 476 -30.87 11.46 -6.69
CA ASN A 476 -30.59 10.95 -8.03
C ASN A 476 -29.22 10.25 -8.14
N LYS A 477 -29.23 8.94 -8.42
CA LYS A 477 -28.04 8.08 -8.63
C LYS A 477 -27.09 8.56 -9.75
N GLN A 478 -27.46 9.60 -10.52
CA GLN A 478 -26.68 10.15 -11.63
C GLN A 478 -25.85 11.39 -11.28
N GLU A 479 -26.09 12.08 -10.17
CA GLU A 479 -25.40 13.35 -9.87
C GLU A 479 -24.15 13.22 -8.98
N GLU A 480 -23.92 12.08 -8.32
CA GLU A 480 -22.73 11.88 -7.45
C GLU A 480 -21.47 11.38 -8.18
N CYS A 481 -21.58 10.94 -9.43
CA CYS A 481 -20.43 10.70 -10.29
C CYS A 481 -20.39 11.84 -11.30
N GLY A 482 -19.33 12.64 -11.33
CA GLY A 482 -19.16 13.81 -12.22
C GLY A 482 -19.08 13.49 -13.71
N VAL A 483 -19.86 12.54 -14.22
CA VAL A 483 -19.96 12.12 -15.62
C VAL A 483 -21.43 11.90 -15.96
N TYR A 484 -22.00 12.76 -16.81
CA TYR A 484 -23.31 12.57 -17.42
C TYR A 484 -23.25 11.37 -18.40
N ILE A 485 -23.82 10.23 -18.02
CA ILE A 485 -24.00 9.09 -18.92
C ILE A 485 -25.35 9.27 -19.61
N LYS A 486 -25.34 9.69 -20.89
CA LYS A 486 -26.50 9.51 -21.76
C LYS A 486 -26.54 8.05 -22.21
N THR A 487 -27.41 7.25 -21.62
CA THR A 487 -27.83 5.99 -22.23
C THR A 487 -28.83 6.29 -23.35
N PRO A 488 -28.65 5.75 -24.57
CA PRO A 488 -29.73 5.72 -25.54
C PRO A 488 -30.71 4.61 -25.14
N ASP A 489 -31.94 4.98 -24.79
CA ASP A 489 -33.02 4.03 -24.58
C ASP A 489 -33.32 3.29 -25.88
N MET A 490 -33.34 1.96 -25.79
CA MET A 490 -33.82 1.07 -26.85
C MET A 490 -35.26 0.67 -26.54
N LEU A 491 -36.08 0.79 -27.59
CA LEU A 491 -37.44 0.25 -27.81
C LEU A 491 -38.63 1.14 -27.41
N ALA A 492 -39.07 1.93 -28.38
CA ALA A 492 -40.40 1.78 -28.97
C ALA A 492 -40.40 2.36 -30.39
N GLU A 493 -40.49 1.49 -31.40
CA GLU A 493 -40.84 1.89 -32.76
C GLU A 493 -42.29 2.40 -32.79
N SER A 494 -42.52 3.56 -33.40
CA SER A 494 -43.70 3.80 -34.21
C SER A 494 -43.44 4.97 -35.18
N ASP A 495 -44.01 4.81 -36.37
CA ASP A 495 -43.81 5.55 -37.61
C ASP A 495 -43.87 7.09 -37.52
N VAL A 496 -43.10 7.78 -38.40
CA VAL A 496 -43.58 8.79 -39.39
C VAL A 496 -42.40 9.41 -40.18
N VAL A 497 -42.38 9.12 -41.50
CA VAL A 497 -41.99 9.87 -42.74
C VAL A 497 -40.97 11.06 -42.67
N PRO A 498 -40.00 11.18 -43.62
CA PRO A 498 -38.90 12.14 -43.57
C PRO A 498 -39.19 13.50 -44.25
N GLY A 499 -38.73 14.60 -43.65
CA GLY A 499 -38.86 15.95 -44.20
C GLY A 499 -37.71 16.92 -43.84
N LYS A 500 -36.83 17.14 -44.84
CA LYS A 500 -36.03 18.34 -45.19
C LYS A 500 -35.40 19.24 -44.09
N ARG A 501 -34.06 19.33 -44.20
CA ARG A 501 -33.14 20.47 -43.93
C ARG A 501 -33.79 21.84 -43.63
N LYS A 502 -33.30 22.52 -42.58
CA LYS A 502 -32.80 23.91 -42.72
C LYS A 502 -31.87 24.34 -41.58
N ASN A 503 -30.70 24.81 -42.00
CA ASN A 503 -29.75 25.63 -41.27
C ASN A 503 -30.44 26.92 -40.77
N ASN A 504 -30.14 27.37 -39.56
CA ASN A 504 -30.07 28.81 -39.29
C ASN A 504 -29.17 29.11 -38.09
N GLU A 505 -28.07 29.79 -38.36
CA GLU A 505 -27.22 30.45 -37.39
C GLU A 505 -27.98 31.58 -36.70
N MET A 506 -27.86 31.69 -35.38
CA MET A 506 -27.90 33.00 -34.75
C MET A 506 -26.96 33.01 -33.54
N MET A 507 -25.91 33.81 -33.69
CA MET A 507 -24.77 33.95 -32.79
C MET A 507 -25.10 34.88 -31.62
N ARG A 508 -24.46 34.59 -30.48
CA ARG A 508 -24.09 35.49 -29.37
C ARG A 508 -25.21 36.03 -28.47
N ASN A 509 -25.22 35.52 -27.25
CA ASN A 509 -24.74 36.28 -26.08
C ASN A 509 -24.36 35.30 -24.95
N ALA A 510 -23.14 34.76 -25.01
CA ALA A 510 -22.55 34.02 -23.91
C ALA A 510 -21.93 35.02 -22.93
N THR A 511 -22.71 35.45 -21.95
CA THR A 511 -22.19 36.11 -20.75
C THR A 511 -21.30 35.10 -20.04
N LYS A 512 -19.99 35.29 -20.20
CA LYS A 512 -18.90 34.55 -19.58
C LYS A 512 -18.93 34.81 -18.08
N ARG A 513 -19.88 34.21 -17.37
CA ARG A 513 -19.81 34.05 -15.92
C ARG A 513 -18.73 32.99 -15.68
N GLN A 514 -17.51 33.46 -15.43
CA GLN A 514 -16.48 32.68 -14.76
C GLN A 514 -17.10 32.14 -13.48
N LYS A 515 -17.58 30.89 -13.54
CA LYS A 515 -17.96 30.11 -12.38
C LYS A 515 -16.64 29.59 -11.84
N THR A 516 -16.19 30.19 -10.75
CA THR A 516 -15.05 29.74 -9.95
C THR A 516 -15.31 28.27 -9.62
N ASP A 517 -14.55 27.36 -10.21
CA ASP A 517 -14.54 25.93 -9.89
C ASP A 517 -13.98 25.75 -8.46
N ASN A 518 -14.80 26.06 -7.46
CA ASN A 518 -14.61 25.54 -6.10
C ASN A 518 -15.20 24.12 -6.09
N SER A 519 -14.54 23.16 -6.75
CA SER A 519 -14.85 21.75 -6.51
C SER A 519 -14.36 21.39 -5.10
N ALA A 520 -15.19 20.66 -4.36
CA ALA A 520 -15.02 20.37 -2.94
C ALA A 520 -13.88 19.37 -2.64
N GLU A 521 -12.67 19.60 -3.16
CA GLU A 521 -11.52 18.74 -2.91
C GLU A 521 -10.96 18.97 -1.49
N HIS A 522 -10.43 17.91 -0.88
CA HIS A 522 -9.74 18.02 0.41
C HIS A 522 -8.38 18.72 0.20
N PRO A 523 -7.88 19.48 1.20
CA PRO A 523 -6.56 20.09 1.13
C PRO A 523 -5.47 19.04 0.88
N ALA A 524 -4.44 19.36 0.11
CA ALA A 524 -3.33 18.45 -0.13
C ALA A 524 -2.38 18.37 1.09
N PHE A 525 -1.94 17.15 1.42
CA PHE A 525 -1.08 16.86 2.57
C PHE A 525 -1.69 17.25 3.92
N TYR A 526 -0.92 17.08 4.99
CA TYR A 526 -1.31 17.37 6.36
C TYR A 526 -0.12 17.96 7.14
N TYR A 527 -0.37 18.56 8.29
CA TYR A 527 0.65 19.04 9.21
C TYR A 527 0.75 18.10 10.40
N ASN A 528 1.95 17.67 10.76
CA ASN A 528 2.17 16.97 12.02
C ASN A 528 2.27 17.99 13.15
N ILE A 529 1.40 17.87 14.16
CA ILE A 529 1.32 18.86 15.24
C ILE A 529 2.59 18.89 16.10
N HIS A 530 3.24 17.74 16.32
CA HIS A 530 4.49 17.69 17.08
C HIS A 530 5.65 18.34 16.32
N ARG A 531 5.71 18.18 14.99
CA ARG A 531 6.74 18.81 14.17
C ARG A 531 6.72 20.33 14.26
N HIS A 532 5.53 20.91 14.34
CA HIS A 532 5.33 22.35 14.44
C HIS A 532 5.14 22.86 15.88
N SER A 533 5.30 21.99 16.88
CA SER A 533 5.26 22.39 18.28
C SER A 533 6.44 23.28 18.65
N ILE A 534 6.23 24.13 19.65
CA ILE A 534 7.24 25.06 20.14
C ILE A 534 7.96 24.44 21.32
N LYS A 535 9.30 24.46 21.29
CA LYS A 535 10.12 23.95 22.38
C LYS A 535 9.79 24.72 23.68
N GLY A 536 9.58 23.99 24.77
CA GLY A 536 9.23 24.59 26.07
C GLY A 536 7.75 24.93 26.26
N MET A 537 6.89 24.54 25.33
CA MET A 537 5.43 24.67 25.46
C MET A 537 4.72 23.32 25.47
N ASN A 538 3.71 23.21 26.32
CA ASN A 538 2.74 22.13 26.34
C ASN A 538 1.68 22.37 25.26
N MET A 539 1.61 21.42 24.34
CA MET A 539 0.70 21.45 23.21
C MET A 539 -0.75 21.10 23.61
N PRO A 540 -1.77 21.74 23.02
CA PRO A 540 -3.16 21.34 23.25
C PRO A 540 -3.42 19.90 22.79
N LYS A 541 -4.37 19.22 23.44
CA LYS A 541 -4.85 17.91 22.96
C LYS A 541 -5.35 18.04 21.52
N LEU A 542 -5.01 17.06 20.66
CA LEU A 542 -5.34 17.09 19.22
C LEU A 542 -6.81 17.48 18.95
N ASN A 543 -7.78 16.82 19.59
CA ASN A 543 -9.20 17.13 19.38
C ASN A 543 -9.60 18.57 19.74
N LYS A 544 -8.97 19.17 20.77
CA LYS A 544 -9.21 20.58 21.10
C LYS A 544 -8.60 21.49 20.04
N PHE A 545 -7.39 21.15 19.56
CA PHE A 545 -6.72 21.91 18.51
C PHE A 545 -7.49 21.90 17.19
N LEU A 546 -8.10 20.77 16.80
CA LEU A 546 -8.99 20.72 15.63
C LEU A 546 -10.16 21.72 15.79
N ASN A 547 -10.76 21.81 16.97
CA ASN A 547 -11.84 22.78 17.22
C ASN A 547 -11.34 24.22 17.09
N TYR A 548 -10.17 24.57 17.64
CA TYR A 548 -9.62 25.93 17.50
C TYR A 548 -9.38 26.33 16.05
N LEU A 549 -8.90 25.40 15.20
CA LEU A 549 -8.77 25.64 13.75
C LEU A 549 -10.14 25.81 13.08
N SER A 550 -11.12 25.00 13.47
CA SER A 550 -12.49 25.11 12.95
C SER A 550 -13.17 26.43 13.36
N GLU A 551 -12.98 26.88 14.60
CA GLU A 551 -13.46 28.16 15.13
C GLU A 551 -12.78 29.35 14.43
N ALA A 552 -11.53 29.18 13.99
CA ALA A 552 -10.82 30.14 13.16
C ALA A 552 -11.27 30.14 11.68
N GLY A 553 -12.29 29.34 11.32
CA GLY A 553 -12.90 29.32 9.99
C GLY A 553 -12.25 28.37 8.98
N TYR A 554 -11.34 27.50 9.41
CA TYR A 554 -10.66 26.55 8.52
C TYR A 554 -11.35 25.18 8.50
N ARG A 555 -11.38 24.55 7.32
CA ARG A 555 -11.72 23.13 7.19
C ARG A 555 -10.63 22.32 7.86
N VAL A 556 -11.01 21.30 8.62
CA VAL A 556 -10.07 20.54 9.42
C VAL A 556 -10.57 19.13 9.68
N SER A 557 -9.65 18.17 9.53
CA SER A 557 -9.88 16.77 9.89
C SER A 557 -8.61 16.15 10.46
N ARG A 558 -8.79 15.00 11.10
CA ARG A 558 -7.68 14.04 11.27
C ARG A 558 -7.30 13.46 9.91
N THR A 559 -6.15 12.81 9.86
CA THR A 559 -5.75 12.00 8.70
C THR A 559 -5.40 10.58 9.12
N HIS A 560 -5.73 9.61 8.28
CA HIS A 560 -5.31 8.22 8.49
C HIS A 560 -3.80 8.01 8.29
N PHE A 561 -3.13 8.93 7.58
CA PHE A 561 -1.70 8.84 7.33
C PHE A 561 -0.88 8.97 8.63
N ASP A 562 -1.29 9.87 9.53
CA ASP A 562 -0.55 10.16 10.76
C ASP A 562 -1.52 10.35 11.94
N PRO A 563 -1.38 9.57 13.02
CA PRO A 563 -2.20 9.73 14.23
C PRO A 563 -2.20 11.16 14.79
N MET A 564 -1.10 11.90 14.62
CA MET A 564 -0.90 13.28 15.08
C MET A 564 -0.99 14.30 13.93
N GLY A 565 -1.43 13.84 12.74
CA GLY A 565 -1.60 14.66 11.55
C GLY A 565 -2.92 15.41 11.54
N VAL A 566 -2.87 16.65 11.05
CA VAL A 566 -4.02 17.54 10.85
C VAL A 566 -4.08 17.93 9.38
N ARG A 567 -5.14 17.54 8.67
CA ARG A 567 -5.42 18.02 7.31
C ARG A 567 -6.27 19.29 7.44
N THR A 568 -5.85 20.37 6.80
CA THR A 568 -6.55 21.66 6.86
C THR A 568 -6.23 22.53 5.64
N ASN A 569 -7.13 23.46 5.30
CA ASN A 569 -6.87 24.50 4.31
C ASN A 569 -6.20 25.75 4.92
N ALA A 570 -5.89 25.75 6.23
CA ALA A 570 -5.12 26.82 6.85
C ALA A 570 -3.70 26.88 6.29
N PRO A 571 -3.19 28.06 5.87
CA PRO A 571 -1.77 28.24 5.58
C PRO A 571 -0.91 27.90 6.79
N LEU A 572 0.33 27.44 6.57
CA LEU A 572 1.22 27.03 7.66
C LEU A 572 1.44 28.13 8.71
N ALA A 573 1.54 29.39 8.27
CA ALA A 573 1.68 30.54 9.17
C ALA A 573 0.49 30.64 10.14
N GLN A 574 -0.74 30.49 9.63
CA GLN A 574 -1.96 30.54 10.46
C GLN A 574 -2.08 29.31 11.35
N PHE A 575 -1.73 28.13 10.84
CA PHE A 575 -1.66 26.90 11.63
C PHE A 575 -0.74 27.07 12.85
N LYS A 576 0.46 27.63 12.65
CA LYS A 576 1.42 27.92 13.73
C LYS A 576 0.90 28.97 14.70
N THR A 577 0.29 30.05 14.21
CA THR A 577 -0.27 31.11 15.08
C THR A 577 -1.37 30.56 15.99
N VAL A 578 -2.30 29.74 15.47
CA VAL A 578 -3.33 29.10 16.30
C VAL A 578 -2.69 28.13 17.30
N LEU A 579 -1.68 27.37 16.88
CA LEU A 579 -0.97 26.43 17.77
C LEU A 579 -0.25 27.16 18.91
N MET A 580 0.46 28.25 18.62
CA MET A 580 1.13 29.11 19.60
C MET A 580 0.13 29.67 20.62
N LYS A 581 -0.97 30.26 20.13
CA LYS A 581 -1.99 30.91 20.95
C LYS A 581 -2.60 29.97 22.01
N HIS A 582 -2.72 28.69 21.68
CA HIS A 582 -3.39 27.70 22.54
C HIS A 582 -2.42 26.70 23.21
N SER A 583 -1.12 26.95 23.14
CA SER A 583 -0.10 26.20 23.87
C SER A 583 0.25 26.91 25.18
N THR A 584 0.59 26.17 26.24
CA THR A 584 0.93 26.74 27.55
C THR A 584 2.41 26.53 27.88
N PRO A 585 3.09 27.44 28.62
CA PRO A 585 4.46 27.21 29.04
C PRO A 585 4.60 25.97 29.93
N THR A 586 5.64 25.17 29.75
CA THR A 586 5.84 23.93 30.51
C THR A 586 6.09 24.16 32.02
N TYR A 587 6.46 25.38 32.43
CA TYR A 587 6.79 25.74 33.82
C TYR A 587 5.60 26.12 34.73
N ALA A 588 4.35 26.06 34.26
CA ALA A 588 3.18 26.36 35.09
C ALA A 588 2.75 25.14 35.93
N GLY A 589 3.61 24.73 36.87
CA GLY A 589 3.37 23.61 37.78
C GLY A 589 3.88 23.94 39.18
N GLY A 590 3.18 24.86 39.86
CA GLY A 590 3.48 25.22 41.24
C GLY A 590 2.82 26.51 41.68
N GLN A 591 1.49 26.53 41.80
CA GLN A 591 0.77 27.18 42.90
C GLN A 591 -0.72 26.82 42.85
N THR A 592 -1.20 26.35 43.99
CA THR A 592 -2.57 25.98 44.34
C THR A 592 -3.53 27.16 44.24
N GLU A 593 -4.79 26.84 43.89
CA GLU A 593 -5.93 27.74 43.96
C GLU A 593 -6.10 28.37 45.36
N GLY A 594 -6.42 29.67 45.36
CA GLY A 594 -6.92 30.42 46.52
C GLY A 594 -7.40 31.81 46.06
N PRO A 595 -8.66 32.22 46.33
CA PRO A 595 -9.22 33.45 45.79
C PRO A 595 -8.93 34.63 46.72
N LEU A 596 -8.22 35.65 46.25
CA LEU A 596 -8.13 36.93 46.98
C LEU A 596 -8.18 38.13 46.03
N HIS A 597 -9.39 38.70 45.98
CA HIS A 597 -9.74 40.11 46.07
C HIS A 597 -9.01 41.15 45.20
N LEU A 598 -9.82 41.80 44.36
CA LEU A 598 -9.63 43.13 43.79
C LEU A 598 -9.40 44.17 44.90
N THR A 599 -8.38 45.01 44.71
CA THR A 599 -8.37 46.42 45.14
C THR A 599 -7.67 47.26 44.08
N GLU A 600 -8.30 48.37 43.75
CA GLU A 600 -7.93 49.37 42.76
C GLU A 600 -6.75 50.27 43.18
N ASP A 601 -6.20 50.91 42.15
CA ASP A 601 -5.44 52.18 42.12
C ASP A 601 -4.00 52.27 42.64
N VAL A 602 -3.09 52.64 41.72
CA VAL A 602 -2.45 53.98 41.66
C VAL A 602 -1.65 54.10 40.34
N GLN A 603 -1.88 55.21 39.61
CA GLN A 603 -1.09 55.66 38.46
C GLN A 603 0.29 56.17 38.89
N VAL A 604 1.32 56.02 38.03
CA VAL A 604 2.21 57.07 37.50
C VAL A 604 3.26 56.39 36.60
N GLY A 605 3.51 56.98 35.43
CA GLY A 605 4.29 56.39 34.35
C GLY A 605 5.81 56.50 34.49
N ASP A 606 6.51 55.82 33.60
CA ASP A 606 7.66 56.39 32.92
C ASP A 606 7.97 55.65 31.61
N GLN A 607 8.40 56.43 30.61
CA GLN A 607 8.89 55.98 29.32
C GLN A 607 10.22 55.26 29.49
N LEU A 608 10.39 54.08 28.87
CA LEU A 608 11.72 53.56 28.54
C LEU A 608 11.65 52.71 27.26
N SER A 609 12.24 53.26 26.20
CA SER A 609 12.62 52.56 24.97
C SER A 609 13.67 51.49 25.29
N VAL A 610 13.40 50.24 24.91
CA VAL A 610 14.42 49.18 24.90
C VAL A 610 14.41 48.50 23.55
N SER A 611 15.40 48.85 22.74
CA SER A 611 15.90 48.02 21.66
C SER A 611 16.49 46.74 22.25
N SER A 612 16.02 45.57 21.84
CA SER A 612 16.69 44.30 22.12
C SER A 612 16.88 43.51 20.83
N THR A 613 18.09 43.65 20.29
CA THR A 613 18.78 42.66 19.47
C THR A 613 18.77 41.32 20.21
N LEU A 614 18.13 40.30 19.64
CA LEU A 614 18.23 38.92 20.11
C LEU A 614 19.21 38.18 19.19
N GLU A 615 20.40 37.94 19.73
CA GLU A 615 21.42 37.06 19.17
C GLU A 615 20.88 35.62 19.08
N TRP A 616 20.87 35.07 17.88
CA TRP A 616 20.61 33.65 17.66
C TRP A 616 21.90 32.88 17.88
N ALA A 617 22.02 32.23 19.05
CA ALA A 617 23.12 31.32 19.34
C ALA A 617 23.11 30.14 18.35
N GLY A 618 24.19 30.01 17.58
CA GLY A 618 24.39 28.99 16.57
C GLY A 618 24.40 27.58 17.16
N CYS A 619 23.66 26.67 16.52
CA CYS A 619 23.81 25.24 16.76
C CYS A 619 25.03 24.73 15.99
N HIS A 620 26.11 24.43 16.72
CA HIS A 620 27.21 23.60 16.25
C HIS A 620 26.70 22.19 15.88
N LEU A 621 26.89 21.80 14.63
CA LEU A 621 26.91 20.41 14.18
C LEU A 621 28.29 19.79 14.53
N PRO A 622 28.37 18.55 15.01
CA PRO A 622 29.64 17.83 15.06
C PRO A 622 29.98 17.32 13.66
N ASP A 623 31.07 17.86 13.09
CA ASP A 623 31.78 17.30 11.96
C ASP A 623 32.25 15.87 12.28
N GLN A 624 31.82 14.89 11.51
CA GLN A 624 32.60 13.68 11.29
C GLN A 624 32.98 13.55 9.82
N VAL A 625 34.28 13.80 9.64
CA VAL A 625 35.11 13.59 8.46
C VAL A 625 34.98 12.15 7.94
N ALA A 626 34.67 11.99 6.65
CA ALA A 626 35.08 10.84 5.87
C ALA A 626 35.76 11.35 4.59
N ARG A 627 37.10 11.31 4.63
CA ARG A 627 37.98 11.50 3.46
C ARG A 627 37.71 10.37 2.46
N GLY A 628 37.74 10.74 1.18
CA GLY A 628 37.50 9.82 0.07
C GLY A 628 38.65 8.85 -0.22
N SER A 629 38.33 7.92 -1.10
CA SER A 629 39.26 7.23 -2.00
C SER A 629 38.51 7.05 -3.33
N VAL A 630 39.20 7.47 -4.39
CA VAL A 630 38.95 7.39 -5.85
C VAL A 630 37.89 6.40 -6.33
#